data_AF-A0A286T7G6-F1
#
_entry.id   AF-A0A286T7G6-F1
#
_cell.length_a   1.000
_cell.length_b   1.000
_cell.length_c   1.000
_cell.angle_alpha   90.00
_cell.angle_beta   90.00
_cell.angle_gamma   90.00
#
_symmetry.space_group_name_H-M   'P 1'
#
loop_
_entity.id
_entity.type
_entity.pdbx_description
1 polymer ?
#
loop_
_entity_poly.entity_id
_entity_poly.type
_entity_poly.pdbx_seq_one_letter_code
_entity_poly.pdbx_strand_id
1 'polypeptide(L)' 'MGLISDTLKSKPVEKPAQHRGGKETDYFLVQITIEDAEKIVEALGTLEAQSVSPEGHTTREASHYASLLDRWLNYVKSL' A
#
# COMPACT_ATOMS: atom_id res chain seq x y z
N MET A 1 -2.92 -14.78 8.41
CA MET A 1 -1.92 -13.73 8.75
C MET A 1 -2.35 -12.47 8.03
N GLY A 2 -3.26 -11.69 8.62
CA GLY A 2 -3.87 -10.53 7.97
C GLY A 2 -3.41 -9.27 8.66
N LEU A 3 -2.22 -8.76 8.31
CA LEU A 3 -1.60 -7.58 8.92
C LEU A 3 -2.57 -6.40 9.04
N ILE A 4 -3.41 -6.18 8.01
CA ILE A 4 -4.42 -5.11 8.01
C ILE A 4 -5.60 -5.43 8.94
N SER A 5 -6.15 -6.64 8.89
CA SER A 5 -7.29 -7.02 9.75
C SER A 5 -6.92 -7.02 11.24
N ASP A 6 -5.68 -7.36 11.57
CA ASP A 6 -5.18 -7.32 12.95
C ASP A 6 -4.84 -5.88 13.37
N THR A 7 -4.31 -5.05 12.45
CA THR A 7 -4.13 -3.61 12.68
C THR A 7 -5.45 -2.89 12.92
N LEU A 8 -6.52 -3.23 12.18
CA LEU A 8 -7.85 -2.65 12.36
C LEU A 8 -8.52 -3.04 13.69
N LYS A 9 -8.03 -4.10 14.36
CA LYS A 9 -8.48 -4.49 15.71
C LYS A 9 -7.65 -3.82 16.81
N SER A 10 -6.52 -3.22 16.47
CA SER A 10 -5.68 -2.49 17.43
C SER A 10 -6.32 -1.16 17.83
N LYS A 11 -5.82 -0.54 18.91
CA LYS A 11 -6.24 0.82 19.24
C LYS A 11 -5.63 1.80 18.24
N PRO A 12 -6.38 2.81 17.78
CA PRO A 12 -5.81 3.88 16.96
C PRO A 12 -4.73 4.63 17.74
N VAL A 13 -3.82 5.25 16.99
CA VAL A 13 -2.77 6.11 17.54
C VAL A 13 -3.41 7.29 18.26
N GLU A 14 -2.84 7.66 19.41
CA GLU A 14 -3.33 8.78 20.21
C GLU A 14 -3.25 10.08 19.39
N LYS A 15 -4.38 10.79 19.34
CA LYS A 15 -4.48 12.04 18.61
C LYS A 15 -3.78 13.16 19.37
N PRO A 16 -3.12 14.10 18.67
CA PRO A 16 -2.57 15.30 19.31
C PRO A 16 -3.67 16.08 20.05
N ALA A 17 -3.32 16.74 21.15
CA ALA A 17 -4.27 17.44 22.02
C ALA A 17 -5.14 18.49 21.30
N GLN A 18 -4.64 19.08 20.20
CA GLN A 18 -5.35 20.08 19.42
C GLN A 18 -6.27 19.49 18.32
N HIS A 19 -6.20 18.18 18.09
CA HIS A 19 -6.98 17.50 17.06
C HIS A 19 -8.46 17.43 17.45
N ARG A 20 -9.37 17.88 16.55
CA ARG A 20 -10.82 17.97 16.83
C ARG A 20 -11.69 16.91 16.12
N GLY A 21 -11.11 16.08 15.26
CA GLY A 21 -11.86 15.05 14.53
C GLY A 21 -12.20 13.82 15.38
N GLY A 22 -13.34 13.21 15.06
CA GLY A 22 -13.88 11.98 15.68
C GLY A 22 -13.28 10.72 15.06
N LYS A 23 -13.95 9.57 15.22
CA LYS A 23 -13.42 8.25 14.81
C LYS A 23 -13.04 8.15 13.33
N GLU A 24 -13.67 8.96 12.48
CA GLU A 24 -13.39 9.06 11.04
C GLU A 24 -11.97 9.54 10.71
N THR A 25 -11.27 10.10 11.71
CA THR A 25 -9.90 10.59 11.61
C THR A 25 -8.91 9.75 12.44
N ASP A 26 -9.31 8.54 12.82
CA ASP A 26 -8.43 7.63 13.53
C ASP A 26 -7.30 7.14 12.61
N TYR A 27 -6.06 7.21 13.11
CA TYR A 27 -4.88 6.71 12.42
C TYR A 27 -4.45 5.40 13.04
N PHE A 28 -4.02 4.45 12.21
CA PHE A 28 -3.51 3.17 12.66
C PHE A 28 -2.10 2.97 12.11
N LEU A 29 -1.22 2.45 12.97
CA LEU A 29 0.11 2.06 12.54
C LEU A 29 0.05 0.65 11.97
N VAL A 30 0.24 0.52 10.65
CA VAL A 30 0.37 -0.78 10.00
C VAL A 30 1.84 -1.16 10.02
N GLN A 31 2.17 -2.22 10.75
CA GLN A 31 3.50 -2.83 10.67
C GLN A 31 3.50 -3.80 9.49
N ILE A 32 4.49 -3.67 8.61
CA ILE A 32 4.71 -4.54 7.46
C ILE A 32 6.13 -5.07 7.56
N THR A 33 6.31 -6.37 7.35
CA THR A 33 7.66 -6.95 7.24
C THR A 33 8.22 -6.71 5.85
N ILE A 34 9.55 -6.81 5.72
CA ILE A 34 10.21 -6.65 4.41
C ILE A 34 9.66 -7.69 3.42
N GLU A 35 9.46 -8.94 3.86
CA GLU A 35 8.94 -10.00 3.01
C GLU A 35 7.51 -9.70 2.50
N ASP A 36 6.67 -9.08 3.33
CA ASP A 36 5.32 -8.70 2.90
C ASP A 36 5.35 -7.47 1.97
N ALA A 37 6.28 -6.54 2.17
CA ALA A 37 6.51 -5.44 1.23
C ALA A 37 6.98 -5.96 -0.14
N GLU A 38 7.89 -6.94 -0.18
CA GLU A 38 8.35 -7.60 -1.41
C GLU A 38 7.22 -8.33 -2.14
N LYS A 39 6.33 -9.03 -1.42
CA LYS A 39 5.13 -9.64 -2.03
C LYS A 39 4.18 -8.61 -2.63
N ILE A 40 4.06 -7.42 -2.03
CA ILE A 40 3.24 -6.34 -2.59
C ILE A 40 3.88 -5.83 -3.89
N VAL A 41 5.20 -5.66 -3.91
CA VAL A 41 5.95 -5.31 -5.13
C VAL A 41 5.69 -6.34 -6.24
N GLU A 42 5.82 -7.63 -5.94
CA GLU A 42 5.58 -8.71 -6.91
C GLU A 42 4.12 -8.70 -7.43
N ALA A 43 3.15 -8.55 -6.53
CA ALA A 43 1.74 -8.52 -6.89
C ALA A 43 1.41 -7.30 -7.78
N LEU A 44 1.95 -6.12 -7.46
CA LEU A 44 1.73 -4.91 -8.25
C LEU A 44 2.41 -4.97 -9.61
N GLY A 45 3.63 -5.51 -9.70
CA GLY A 45 4.31 -5.73 -10.99
C GLY A 45 3.58 -6.73 -11.87
N THR A 46 2.99 -7.78 -11.27
CA THR A 46 2.15 -8.73 -12.00
C THR A 46 0.89 -8.04 -12.54
N LEU A 47 0.21 -7.23 -11.73
CA LEU A 47 -0.99 -6.49 -12.14
C LEU A 47 -0.68 -5.44 -13.22
N GLU A 48 0.45 -4.75 -13.12
CA GLU A 48 0.94 -3.83 -14.14
C GLU A 48 1.10 -4.55 -15.49
N ALA A 49 1.87 -5.65 -15.49
CA ALA A 49 2.14 -6.42 -16.70
C ALA A 49 0.86 -6.99 -17.33
N GLN A 50 -0.07 -7.48 -16.51
CA GLN A 50 -1.37 -8.00 -16.97
C GLN A 50 -2.31 -6.92 -17.50
N SER A 51 -2.10 -5.66 -17.10
CA SER A 51 -2.94 -4.54 -17.51
C SER A 51 -2.49 -3.91 -18.84
N VAL A 52 -1.34 -4.30 -19.39
CA VAL A 52 -0.88 -3.85 -20.71
C VAL A 52 -1.85 -4.35 -21.80
N SER A 53 -2.07 -3.54 -22.84
CA SER A 53 -2.95 -3.93 -23.93
C SER A 53 -2.39 -5.15 -24.69
N PRO A 54 -3.23 -5.92 -25.42
CA PRO A 54 -2.75 -7.03 -26.23
C PRO A 54 -1.64 -6.66 -27.24
N GLU A 55 -1.64 -5.39 -27.68
CA GLU A 55 -0.66 -4.82 -28.61
C GLU A 55 0.63 -4.35 -27.91
N GLY A 56 0.72 -4.49 -26.59
CA GLY A 56 1.87 -4.07 -25.79
C GLY A 56 1.85 -2.61 -25.36
N HIS A 57 0.70 -1.91 -25.45
CA HIS A 57 0.60 -0.51 -25.05
C HIS A 57 0.25 -0.35 -23.57
N THR A 58 0.91 0.59 -22.91
CA THR A 58 0.56 0.98 -21.54
C THR A 58 -0.87 1.53 -21.50
N THR A 59 -1.72 0.89 -20.70
CA THR A 59 -3.09 1.33 -20.43
C THR A 59 -3.15 2.26 -19.22
N ARG A 60 -4.35 2.77 -18.93
CA ARG A 60 -4.59 3.54 -17.71
C ARG A 60 -4.39 2.68 -16.47
N GLU A 61 -4.89 1.44 -16.45
CA GLU A 61 -4.68 0.51 -15.34
C GLU A 61 -3.20 0.16 -15.17
N ALA A 62 -2.47 -0.12 -16.25
CA ALA A 62 -1.04 -0.39 -16.20
C ALA A 62 -0.27 0.81 -15.59
N SER A 63 -0.55 2.03 -16.04
CA SER A 63 0.05 3.25 -15.48
C SER A 63 -0.27 3.44 -13.99
N HIS A 64 -1.49 3.06 -13.58
CA HIS A 64 -1.89 3.13 -12.18
C HIS A 64 -1.10 2.15 -11.31
N TYR A 65 -1.00 0.88 -11.73
CA TYR A 65 -0.21 -0.12 -11.00
C TYR A 65 1.28 0.19 -11.00
N ALA A 66 1.84 0.68 -12.10
CA ALA A 66 3.22 1.17 -12.16
C ALA A 66 3.48 2.27 -11.12
N SER A 67 2.58 3.25 -11.01
CA SER A 67 2.70 4.34 -10.02
C SER A 67 2.67 3.83 -8.57
N LEU A 68 1.90 2.77 -8.30
CA LEU A 68 1.87 2.12 -6.98
C LEU A 68 3.13 1.29 -6.73
N LEU A 69 3.58 0.56 -7.75
CA LEU A 69 4.80 -0.25 -7.73
C LEU A 69 6.01 0.64 -7.41
N ASP A 70 6.14 1.78 -8.07
CA ASP A 70 7.22 2.75 -7.83
C ASP A 70 7.25 3.23 -6.37
N ARG A 71 6.08 3.49 -5.77
CA ARG A 71 6.00 3.88 -4.35
C ARG A 71 6.50 2.77 -3.43
N TRP A 72 6.12 1.54 -3.70
CA TRP A 72 6.55 0.38 -2.92
C TRP A 72 8.02 0.06 -3.11
N LEU A 73 8.53 0.14 -4.33
CA LEU A 73 9.96 -0.01 -4.62
C LEU A 73 10.79 1.05 -3.89
N ASN A 74 10.32 2.30 -3.85
CA ASN A 74 11.00 3.36 -3.09
C ASN A 74 10.96 3.11 -1.58
N TYR A 75 9.83 2.63 -1.06
CA TYR A 75 9.73 2.23 0.34
C TYR A 75 10.72 1.12 0.68
N VAL A 76 10.74 0.02 -0.09
CA VAL A 76 11.66 -1.12 0.13
C VAL A 76 13.13 -0.69 0.04
N LYS A 77 13.49 0.19 -0.91
CA LYS A 77 14.85 0.74 -1.03
C LYS A 77 15.27 1.63 0.14
N SER A 78 14.31 2.15 0.91
CA SER A 78 14.56 3.03 2.06
C SER A 78 14.69 2.30 3.39
N LEU A 79 14.40 0.99 3.41
CA LEU A 79 14.59 0.10 4.56
C LEU A 79 16.05 -0.37 4.65
#